data_AF-A0A6S7JCE7-F1
#
_entry.id   AF-A0A6S7JCE7-F1
#
_cell.length_a   1.000
_cell.length_b   1.000
_cell.length_c   1.000
_cell.angle_alpha   90.00
_cell.angle_beta   90.00
_cell.angle_gamma   90.00
#
_symmetry.space_group_name_H-M   'P 1'
#
loop_
_entity.id
_entity.type
_entity.pdbx_description
1 polymer ?
#
loop_
_entity_poly.entity_id
_entity_poly.type
_entity_poly.pdbx_seq_one_letter_code
_entity_poly.pdbx_strand_id
1 'polypeptide(L)' 'MTSLSNNVENFSPQIIKRVAKELQELATSPPEGIKVFTSDDDITNIQATIEGPGLVF' A
#
# COMPACT_ATOMS: atom_id res chain seq x y z
N MET A 1 -25.18 1.21 -4.09
CA MET A 1 -24.61 -0.05 -4.58
C MET A 1 -23.25 0.27 -5.18
N THR A 2 -22.22 0.38 -4.36
CA THR A 2 -20.84 0.57 -4.82
C THR A 2 -20.27 -0.81 -5.05
N SER A 3 -20.05 -1.16 -6.31
CA SER A 3 -19.25 -2.33 -6.67
C SER A 3 -17.88 -2.17 -6.02
N LEU A 4 -17.59 -2.99 -5.02
CA LEU A 4 -16.23 -3.18 -4.51
C LEU A 4 -15.51 -4.00 -5.59
N SER A 5 -15.06 -3.32 -6.64
CA SER A 5 -14.36 -3.95 -7.75
C SER A 5 -13.07 -4.53 -7.19
N ASN A 6 -13.01 -5.86 -7.05
CA ASN A 6 -11.81 -6.54 -6.59
C ASN A 6 -10.82 -6.58 -7.76
N ASN A 7 -10.04 -5.50 -7.94
CA ASN A 7 -9.24 -5.26 -9.14
C ASN A 7 -8.08 -6.26 -9.30
N VAL A 8 -7.86 -7.11 -8.29
CA VAL A 8 -6.89 -8.21 -8.26
C VAL A 8 -7.02 -9.12 -9.48
N GLU A 9 -8.24 -9.35 -9.97
CA GLU A 9 -8.51 -10.18 -11.16
C GLU A 9 -7.92 -9.61 -12.46
N ASN A 10 -7.61 -8.30 -12.48
CA ASN A 10 -7.07 -7.62 -13.65
C ASN A 10 -5.53 -7.66 -13.74
N PHE A 11 -4.85 -8.29 -12.77
CA PHE A 11 -3.40 -8.36 -12.71
C PHE A 11 -2.90 -9.81 -12.66
N SER A 12 -1.72 -10.06 -13.23
CA SER A 12 -1.07 -11.37 -13.11
C SER A 12 -0.81 -11.71 -11.63
N PRO A 13 -1.01 -12.98 -11.21
CA PRO A 13 -0.74 -13.41 -9.84
C PRO A 13 0.68 -13.08 -9.36
N GLN A 14 1.65 -13.03 -10.28
CA GLN A 14 3.04 -12.68 -9.96
C GLN A 14 3.16 -11.21 -9.53
N ILE A 15 2.41 -10.31 -10.16
CA ILE A 15 2.40 -8.88 -9.82
C ILE A 15 1.76 -8.68 -8.46
N ILE A 16 0.61 -9.31 -8.21
CA ILE A 16 -0.08 -9.23 -6.91
C ILE A 16 0.81 -9.72 -5.76
N LYS A 17 1.48 -10.88 -5.93
CA LYS A 17 2.42 -11.40 -4.93
C LYS A 17 3.59 -10.45 -4.68
N ARG A 18 4.10 -9.80 -5.73
CA ARG A 18 5.20 -8.86 -5.60
C ARG A 18 4.77 -7.60 -4.85
N VAL A 19 3.62 -7.02 -5.20
CA VAL A 19 3.05 -5.86 -4.49
C VAL A 19 2.80 -6.19 -3.02
N ALA A 20 2.28 -7.38 -2.71
CA ALA A 20 2.07 -7.82 -1.33
C ALA A 20 3.36 -7.81 -0.52
N LYS A 21 4.44 -8.32 -1.13
CA LYS A 21 5.74 -8.37 -0.48
C LYS A 21 6.31 -6.96 -0.24
N GLU A 22 6.26 -6.09 -1.24
CA GLU A 22 6.75 -4.71 -1.12
C GLU A 22 5.93 -3.92 -0.09
N LEU A 23 4.61 -4.09 -0.05
CA LEU A 23 3.75 -3.48 0.97
C LEU A 23 4.07 -3.98 2.38
N GLN A 24 4.31 -5.28 2.55
CA GLN A 24 4.75 -5.85 3.82
C GLN A 24 6.11 -5.28 4.24
N GLU A 25 7.05 -5.12 3.31
CA GLU A 25 8.36 -4.50 3.58
C GLU A 25 8.20 -3.04 4.02
N LEU A 26 7.33 -2.27 3.35
CA LEU A 26 7.02 -0.88 3.75
C LEU A 26 6.31 -0.80 5.11
N ALA A 27 5.47 -1.78 5.46
CA ALA A 27 4.80 -1.81 6.75
C ALA A 27 5.73 -2.24 7.91
N THR A 28 6.68 -3.15 7.63
CA THR A 28 7.62 -3.68 8.63
C THR A 28 8.87 -2.81 8.81
N SER A 29 9.31 -2.15 7.75
CA SER A 29 10.47 -1.25 7.75
C SER A 29 10.12 0.06 7.00
N PRO A 30 9.23 0.89 7.57
CA PRO A 30 8.81 2.11 6.93
C PRO A 30 9.96 3.12 6.78
N PRO A 31 10.07 3.82 5.64
CA PRO A 31 10.94 4.98 5.50
C PRO A 31 10.55 6.12 6.45
N GLU A 32 11.47 7.04 6.70
CA GLU A 32 11.22 8.21 7.56
C GLU A 32 10.01 9.03 7.05
N GLY A 33 9.09 9.32 7.97
CA GLY A 33 7.88 10.08 7.68
C GLY A 33 6.82 9.31 6.88
N ILE A 34 7.06 8.08 6.42
CA ILE A 34 6.08 7.31 5.64
C ILE A 34 5.42 6.25 6.51
N LYS A 35 4.09 6.19 6.50
CA LYS A 35 3.30 5.11 7.12
C LYS A 35 2.32 4.56 6.10
N VAL A 36 2.41 3.27 5.81
CA VAL A 36 1.52 2.58 4.85
C VAL A 36 0.47 1.78 5.62
N PHE A 37 -0.76 1.80 5.11
CA PHE A 37 -1.90 1.05 5.63
C PHE A 37 -2.29 0.00 4.61
N THR A 38 -2.13 -1.26 4.97
CA THR A 38 -2.53 -2.41 4.15
C THR A 38 -4.01 -2.71 4.39
N SER A 39 -4.77 -2.88 3.31
CA SER A 39 -6.15 -3.33 3.35
C SER A 39 -6.20 -4.83 3.05
N ASP A 40 -6.85 -5.62 3.91
CA ASP A 40 -6.97 -7.07 3.71
C ASP A 40 -7.96 -7.42 2.59
N ASP A 41 -8.88 -6.50 2.28
CA ASP A 41 -9.96 -6.71 1.29
C ASP A 41 -9.52 -6.43 -0.15
N ASP A 42 -8.61 -5.47 -0.36
CA ASP A 42 -8.12 -5.09 -1.68
C ASP A 42 -6.69 -4.54 -1.62
N ILE A 43 -5.75 -5.38 -2.04
CA ILE A 43 -4.32 -5.06 -2.11
C ILE A 43 -3.98 -3.97 -3.13
N THR A 44 -4.87 -3.69 -4.09
CA THR A 44 -4.67 -2.64 -5.09
C THR A 44 -5.01 -1.25 -4.55
N ASN A 45 -5.74 -1.18 -3.43
CA ASN A 45 -6.10 0.05 -2.77
C ASN A 45 -5.13 0.35 -1.62
N ILE A 46 -4.03 1.03 -1.94
CA ILE A 46 -2.95 1.33 -1.00
C ILE A 46 -3.16 2.72 -0.42
N GLN A 47 -3.25 2.82 0.91
CA GLN A 47 -3.28 4.10 1.62
C GLN A 47 -1.97 4.33 2.36
N ALA A 48 -1.50 5.57 2.36
CA ALA A 48 -0.30 5.95 3.10
C ALA A 48 -0.40 7.39 3.61
N THR A 49 0.28 7.67 4.70
CA THR A 49 0.54 9.02 5.20
C THR A 49 2.01 9.34 5.00
N ILE A 50 2.29 10.55 4.53
CA ILE A 50 3.64 11.08 4.37
C ILE A 50 3.72 12.35 5.22
N GLU A 51 4.48 12.26 6.31
CA GLU A 51 4.89 13.42 7.10
C GLU A 51 5.89 14.20 6.25
N GLY A 52 5.56 15.46 5.94
CA GLY A 52 6.48 16.34 5.23
C GLY A 52 7.73 16.56 6.07
N PRO A 53 8.92 16.73 5.45
CA PRO A 53 10.14 17.03 6.19
C PRO A 53 9.87 18.27 7.03
N GLY A 54 10.02 18.13 8.35
CA GLY A 54 9.81 19.22 9.29
C GLY A 54 10.61 20.43 8.81
N LEU A 55 9.95 21.58 8.70
CA LEU A 55 10.62 22.85 8.45
C LEU A 55 11.78 22.95 9.44
N VAL A 56 13.00 22.84 8.91
CA VAL A 56 14.23 23.10 9.64
C VAL A 56 14.29 24.62 9.77
N PHE A 57 13.74 25.14 10.87
CA PHE A 57 13.83 26.55 11.22
C PHE A 57 15.18 26.84 11.87
#